data_AF-A0A7J5E9R3-F1
#
_entry.id   AF-A0A7J5E9R3-F1
#
_cell.length_a   1.000
_cell.length_b   1.000
_cell.length_c   1.000
_cell.angle_alpha   90.00
_cell.angle_beta   90.00
_cell.angle_gamma   90.00
#
_symmetry.space_group_name_H-M   'P 1'
#
loop_
_entity.id
_entity.type
_entity.pdbx_description
1 polymer ?
#
loop_
_entity_poly.entity_id
_entity_poly.type
_entity_poly.pdbx_seq_one_letter_code
_entity_poly.pdbx_strand_id
1 'polypeptide(L)'
;MMMFLLSLLAGYAVYFGLSPVIILYIFVFQFVPFMITAGSLGVIILLLLIKLASKIGARPVFYILATAYLTAIFSFFKVVSPAQLVADVMRYYPNVDQYFGDMLPAVLNYLPNSWLSESLYWISSNNISNSSQFFIYQISAAAVLFLFALFLGHKWYHKTWLLVLDMRNRKKKISKFQKEIITFEKDGIFKPAFDSIFKKDLFTFLREPTQVIHLSVLVFLILVFVFSLKGIYLRGIYNSYLKTLIYLVVQLFNLLLITTLSLRFVFPLISLEGKTFWKIKSAPVNKIKYMFSRLLPWFVIILITSEFLGYFTTKKFSYQLLIFSVVTTFFISSAIIMMNFGMGALYANFKEKNPIRLASSQGASLTFLLCIVFMLFVVVVQLAPVSNLFSLQYTGVTISNIQFYYMGILIILASVLTFVFFYFVAKNSLRKDF
;
A
#
# COMPACT_ATOMS: atom_id res chain seq x y z
N MET A 1 9.54 6.36 -9.98
CA MET A 1 9.56 4.91 -10.28
C MET A 1 10.91 4.48 -10.82
N MET A 2 11.47 5.14 -11.84
CA MET A 2 12.80 4.77 -12.36
C MET A 2 13.92 4.87 -11.32
N MET A 3 13.94 5.88 -10.44
CA MET A 3 14.92 5.94 -9.36
C MET A 3 14.84 4.76 -8.37
N PHE A 4 13.63 4.29 -8.05
CA PHE A 4 13.44 3.10 -7.20
C PHE A 4 13.94 1.83 -7.89
N LEU A 5 13.64 1.67 -9.18
CA LEU A 5 14.13 0.54 -9.99
C LEU A 5 15.66 0.53 -10.06
N LEU A 6 16.26 1.69 -10.29
CA LEU A 6 17.71 1.84 -10.36
C LEU A 6 18.37 1.56 -9.01
N SER A 7 17.75 2.00 -7.90
CA SER A 7 18.20 1.67 -6.54
C SER A 7 18.12 0.16 -6.25
N LEU A 8 17.07 -0.51 -6.72
CA LEU A 8 16.90 -1.95 -6.52
C LEU A 8 17.94 -2.74 -7.33
N LEU A 9 18.17 -2.33 -8.58
CA LEU A 9 19.22 -2.90 -9.43
C LEU A 9 20.62 -2.63 -8.89
N ALA A 10 20.87 -1.46 -8.31
CA ALA A 10 22.14 -1.17 -7.65
C ALA A 10 22.37 -2.10 -6.46
N GLY A 11 21.34 -2.35 -5.63
CA GLY A 11 21.42 -3.32 -4.54
C GLY A 11 21.72 -4.74 -5.03
N TYR A 12 21.05 -5.18 -6.10
CA TYR A 12 21.30 -6.47 -6.74
C TYR A 12 22.74 -6.58 -7.26
N ALA A 13 23.21 -5.55 -7.94
CA ALA A 13 24.55 -5.52 -8.51
C ALA A 13 25.66 -5.53 -7.45
N VAL A 14 25.48 -4.81 -6.34
CA VAL A 14 26.43 -4.82 -5.21
C VAL A 14 26.50 -6.21 -4.57
N TYR A 15 25.37 -6.89 -4.42
CA TYR A 15 25.33 -8.23 -3.84
C TYR A 15 26.03 -9.28 -4.72
N PHE A 16 25.80 -9.23 -6.04
CA PHE A 16 26.38 -10.19 -7.00
C PHE A 16 27.72 -9.74 -7.61
N GLY A 17 28.28 -8.60 -7.19
CA GLY A 17 29.55 -8.09 -7.71
C GLY A 17 29.52 -7.68 -9.20
N LEU A 18 28.35 -7.25 -9.71
CA LEU A 18 28.18 -6.89 -11.12
C LEU A 18 28.76 -5.51 -11.44
N SER A 19 29.38 -5.38 -12.62
CA SER A 19 29.90 -4.09 -13.11
C SER A 19 28.76 -3.07 -13.34
N PRO A 20 28.97 -1.77 -13.05
CA PRO A 20 28.00 -0.71 -13.31
C PRO A 20 27.52 -0.63 -14.76
N VAL A 21 28.35 -1.05 -15.73
CA VAL A 21 27.99 -1.09 -17.16
C VAL A 21 26.90 -2.11 -17.43
N ILE A 22 26.94 -3.26 -16.75
CA ILE A 22 25.94 -4.33 -16.88
C ILE A 22 24.59 -3.85 -16.33
N ILE A 23 24.59 -3.03 -15.27
CA ILE A 23 23.37 -2.43 -14.71
C ILE A 23 22.67 -1.56 -15.74
N LEU A 24 23.41 -0.68 -16.42
CA LEU A 24 22.86 0.18 -17.45
C LEU A 24 22.31 -0.64 -18.62
N TYR A 25 23.02 -1.71 -19.00
CA TYR A 25 22.59 -2.63 -20.06
C TYR A 25 21.26 -3.33 -19.70
N ILE A 26 21.16 -3.91 -18.51
CA ILE A 26 19.92 -4.54 -18.00
C ILE A 26 18.76 -3.53 -17.98
N PHE A 27 19.04 -2.31 -17.51
CA PHE A 27 18.02 -1.28 -17.41
C PHE A 27 17.46 -0.88 -18.79
N VAL A 28 18.34 -0.61 -19.75
CA VAL A 28 17.96 -0.14 -21.09
C VAL A 28 17.34 -1.26 -21.92
N PHE A 29 17.89 -2.48 -21.89
CA PHE A 29 17.47 -3.54 -22.80
C PHE A 29 16.42 -4.50 -22.21
N GLN A 30 16.25 -4.55 -20.88
CA GLN A 30 15.22 -5.39 -20.25
C GLN A 30 14.10 -4.55 -19.64
N PHE A 31 14.42 -3.65 -18.72
CA PHE A 31 13.40 -2.91 -17.98
C PHE A 31 12.62 -1.93 -18.86
N VAL A 32 13.27 -1.18 -19.74
CA VAL A 32 12.58 -0.24 -20.63
C VAL A 32 11.63 -0.98 -21.60
N PRO A 33 12.06 -2.02 -22.34
CA PRO A 33 11.15 -2.84 -23.15
C PRO A 33 10.03 -3.49 -22.33
N PHE A 34 10.31 -3.98 -21.11
CA PHE A 34 9.27 -4.47 -20.20
C PHE A 34 8.23 -3.40 -19.86
N MET A 35 8.65 -2.18 -19.55
CA MET A 35 7.74 -1.06 -19.32
C MET A 35 6.91 -0.72 -20.57
N ILE A 36 7.51 -0.78 -21.76
CA ILE A 36 6.82 -0.54 -23.04
C ILE A 36 5.78 -1.63 -23.32
N THR A 37 6.09 -2.91 -23.08
CA THR A 37 5.11 -4.01 -23.24
C THR A 37 3.89 -3.78 -22.34
N ALA A 38 4.11 -3.50 -21.06
CA ALA A 38 3.05 -3.26 -20.08
C ALA A 38 2.21 -2.02 -20.43
N GLY A 39 2.87 -0.92 -20.82
CA GLY A 39 2.20 0.31 -21.25
C GLY A 39 1.35 0.11 -22.51
N SER A 40 1.89 -0.58 -23.51
CA SER A 40 1.21 -0.86 -24.77
C SER A 40 -0.01 -1.75 -24.57
N LEU A 41 0.12 -2.83 -23.78
CA LEU A 41 -1.02 -3.67 -23.39
C LEU A 41 -2.10 -2.86 -22.66
N GLY A 42 -1.71 -1.98 -21.74
CA GLY A 42 -2.64 -1.09 -21.04
C GLY A 42 -3.44 -0.21 -22.00
N VAL A 43 -2.80 0.39 -23.00
CA VAL A 43 -3.46 1.20 -24.03
C VAL A 43 -4.41 0.36 -24.89
N ILE A 44 -3.98 -0.81 -25.34
CA ILE A 44 -4.79 -1.72 -26.16
C ILE A 44 -6.07 -2.13 -25.40
N ILE A 45 -5.91 -2.58 -24.15
CA ILE A 45 -7.02 -2.97 -23.27
C ILE A 45 -7.95 -1.79 -23.04
N LEU A 46 -7.43 -0.59 -22.77
CA LEU A 46 -8.24 0.61 -22.54
C LEU A 46 -9.08 0.97 -23.77
N LEU A 47 -8.49 0.96 -24.97
CA LEU A 47 -9.20 1.25 -26.22
C LEU A 47 -10.35 0.24 -26.45
N LEU A 48 -10.09 -1.05 -26.20
CA LEU A 48 -11.09 -2.10 -26.29
C LEU A 48 -12.24 -1.88 -25.28
N LEU A 49 -11.90 -1.53 -24.03
CA LEU A 49 -12.89 -1.30 -22.97
C LEU A 49 -13.78 -0.10 -23.26
N ILE A 50 -13.23 1.02 -23.75
CA ILE A 50 -14.03 2.20 -24.10
C ILE A 50 -15.02 1.85 -25.23
N LYS A 51 -14.58 1.07 -26.22
CA LYS A 51 -15.43 0.63 -27.32
C LYS A 51 -16.53 -0.32 -26.83
N LEU A 52 -16.22 -1.24 -25.92
CA LEU A 52 -17.21 -2.12 -25.28
C LEU A 52 -18.21 -1.30 -24.46
N ALA A 53 -17.72 -0.31 -23.70
CA ALA A 53 -18.51 0.55 -22.83
C ALA A 53 -19.46 1.46 -23.62
N SER A 54 -19.08 1.86 -24.83
CA SER A 54 -19.97 2.57 -25.74
C SER A 54 -21.15 1.72 -26.22
N LYS A 55 -20.99 0.40 -26.35
CA LYS A 55 -22.05 -0.50 -26.85
C LYS A 55 -22.99 -0.96 -25.75
N ILE A 56 -22.43 -1.40 -24.61
CA ILE A 56 -23.18 -2.06 -23.53
C ILE A 56 -23.42 -1.11 -22.35
N GLY A 57 -22.76 0.05 -22.32
CA GLY A 57 -22.77 1.00 -21.22
C GLY A 57 -21.62 0.79 -20.24
N ALA A 58 -21.18 1.85 -19.55
CA ALA A 58 -19.98 1.78 -18.70
C ALA A 58 -20.10 0.81 -17.52
N ARG A 59 -21.27 0.73 -16.86
CA ARG A 59 -21.48 -0.11 -15.67
C ARG A 59 -21.25 -1.60 -15.93
N PRO A 60 -21.90 -2.24 -16.93
CA PRO A 60 -21.67 -3.66 -17.22
C PRO A 60 -20.22 -3.95 -17.64
N VAL A 61 -19.56 -3.04 -18.34
CA VAL A 61 -18.14 -3.22 -18.70
C VAL A 61 -17.24 -3.21 -17.47
N PHE A 62 -17.51 -2.35 -16.48
CA PHE A 62 -16.82 -2.41 -15.20
C PHE A 62 -17.05 -3.73 -14.48
N TYR A 63 -18.28 -4.27 -14.48
CA TYR A 63 -18.55 -5.58 -13.87
C TYR A 63 -17.81 -6.69 -14.61
N ILE A 64 -17.85 -6.73 -15.94
CA ILE A 64 -17.14 -7.72 -16.77
C ILE A 64 -15.63 -7.67 -16.47
N LEU A 65 -15.04 -6.48 -16.45
CA LEU A 65 -13.62 -6.30 -16.15
C LEU A 65 -13.27 -6.74 -14.72
N ALA A 66 -14.08 -6.36 -13.74
CA ALA A 66 -13.87 -6.78 -12.36
C ALA A 66 -13.97 -8.31 -12.21
N THR A 67 -14.96 -8.93 -12.84
CA THR A 67 -15.10 -10.40 -12.85
C THR A 67 -13.94 -11.07 -13.56
N ALA A 68 -13.53 -10.58 -14.73
CA ALA A 68 -12.40 -11.12 -15.49
C ALA A 68 -11.07 -11.00 -14.72
N TYR A 69 -10.89 -9.90 -13.98
CA TYR A 69 -9.73 -9.70 -13.13
C TYR A 69 -9.73 -10.67 -11.94
N LEU A 70 -10.87 -10.82 -11.26
CA LEU A 70 -11.01 -11.76 -10.14
C LEU A 70 -10.83 -13.22 -10.58
N THR A 71 -11.37 -13.61 -11.74
CA THR A 71 -11.17 -14.95 -12.30
C THR A 71 -9.73 -15.18 -12.72
N ALA A 72 -9.07 -14.20 -13.32
CA ALA A 72 -7.65 -14.28 -13.65
C ALA A 72 -6.79 -14.48 -12.38
N ILE A 73 -7.05 -13.71 -11.32
CA ILE A 73 -6.36 -13.87 -10.03
C ILE A 73 -6.60 -15.26 -9.44
N PHE A 74 -7.87 -15.70 -9.39
CA PHE A 74 -8.22 -17.01 -8.83
C PHE A 74 -7.55 -18.16 -9.61
N SER A 75 -7.60 -18.10 -10.94
CA SER A 75 -6.94 -19.07 -11.81
C SER A 75 -5.42 -19.04 -11.63
N PHE A 76 -4.80 -17.86 -11.54
CA PHE A 76 -3.37 -17.72 -11.28
C PHE A 76 -2.96 -18.39 -9.97
N PHE A 77 -3.68 -18.11 -8.88
CA PHE A 77 -3.40 -18.75 -7.59
C PHE A 77 -3.70 -20.25 -7.58
N LYS A 78 -4.66 -20.72 -8.37
CA LYS A 78 -4.96 -22.15 -8.48
C LYS A 78 -3.89 -22.90 -9.28
N VAL A 79 -3.39 -22.32 -10.37
CA VAL A 79 -2.36 -22.93 -11.24
C VAL A 79 -0.98 -22.90 -10.59
N VAL A 80 -0.59 -21.77 -10.00
CA VAL A 80 0.75 -21.60 -9.42
C VAL A 80 0.81 -22.12 -7.97
N SER A 81 -0.33 -22.23 -7.29
CA SER A 81 -0.47 -22.59 -5.88
C SER A 81 0.76 -22.22 -5.02
N PRO A 82 0.89 -20.93 -4.63
CA PRO A 82 2.10 -20.45 -3.95
C PRO A 82 2.51 -21.26 -2.73
N ALA A 83 1.55 -21.89 -2.05
CA ALA A 83 1.80 -22.77 -0.92
C ALA A 83 2.55 -24.06 -1.31
N GLN A 84 2.23 -24.67 -2.45
CA GLN A 84 2.95 -25.85 -2.95
C GLN A 84 4.32 -25.45 -3.48
N LEU A 85 4.41 -24.36 -4.23
CA LEU A 85 5.68 -23.85 -4.74
C LEU A 85 6.69 -23.57 -3.61
N VAL A 86 6.24 -22.89 -2.54
CA VAL A 86 7.08 -22.67 -1.35
C VAL A 86 7.40 -23.99 -0.65
N ALA A 87 6.45 -24.92 -0.51
CA ALA A 87 6.71 -26.21 0.11
C ALA A 87 7.76 -27.03 -0.67
N ASP A 88 7.72 -26.99 -2.00
CA ASP A 88 8.64 -27.72 -2.88
C ASP A 88 10.04 -27.11 -2.85
N VAL A 89 10.16 -25.78 -2.91
CA VAL A 89 11.45 -25.08 -2.75
C VAL A 89 12.06 -25.33 -1.36
N MET A 90 11.24 -25.33 -0.31
CA MET A 90 11.71 -25.55 1.06
C MET A 90 12.21 -26.98 1.32
N ARG A 91 11.93 -27.95 0.43
CA ARG A 91 12.54 -29.30 0.51
C ARG A 91 14.06 -29.27 0.29
N TYR A 92 14.56 -28.25 -0.40
CA TYR A 92 15.99 -28.09 -0.70
C TYR A 92 16.72 -27.25 0.36
N TYR A 93 16.05 -26.85 1.44
CA TYR A 93 16.69 -26.12 2.53
C TYR A 93 17.81 -26.97 3.17
N PRO A 94 19.02 -26.43 3.40
CA PRO A 94 19.42 -25.02 3.35
C PRO A 94 19.93 -24.48 2.00
N ASN A 95 20.10 -25.34 0.99
CA ASN A 95 20.66 -25.00 -0.32
C ASN A 95 19.58 -24.45 -1.28
N VAL A 96 19.04 -23.27 -0.94
CA VAL A 96 17.99 -22.57 -1.70
C VAL A 96 18.58 -21.64 -2.78
N ASP A 97 19.87 -21.78 -3.07
CA ASP A 97 20.64 -21.04 -4.06
C ASP A 97 20.58 -21.66 -5.47
N GLN A 98 19.87 -22.78 -5.63
CA GLN A 98 19.72 -23.48 -6.90
C GLN A 98 18.69 -22.83 -7.83
N TYR A 99 18.82 -23.09 -9.14
CA TYR A 99 17.82 -22.67 -10.13
C TYR A 99 16.52 -23.44 -9.94
N PHE A 100 15.44 -22.72 -9.66
CA PHE A 100 14.10 -23.31 -9.49
C PHE A 100 13.16 -23.02 -10.68
N GLY A 101 13.69 -22.56 -11.82
CA GLY A 101 12.85 -22.26 -12.99
C GLY A 101 12.11 -23.48 -13.52
N ASP A 102 12.67 -24.69 -13.36
CA ASP A 102 12.03 -25.94 -13.78
C ASP A 102 10.83 -26.33 -12.92
N MET A 103 10.71 -25.76 -11.72
CA MET A 103 9.56 -25.95 -10.83
C MET A 103 8.40 -25.01 -11.16
N LEU A 104 8.60 -24.05 -12.06
CA LEU A 104 7.54 -23.14 -12.49
C LEU A 104 6.66 -23.80 -13.56
N PRO A 105 5.33 -23.59 -13.52
CA PRO A 105 4.46 -24.01 -14.60
C PRO A 105 4.90 -23.43 -15.95
N ALA A 106 4.93 -24.26 -17.01
CA ALA A 106 5.39 -23.87 -18.35
C ALA A 106 4.68 -22.62 -18.93
N VAL A 107 3.45 -22.34 -18.50
CA VAL A 107 2.69 -21.15 -18.91
C VAL A 107 3.37 -19.85 -18.45
N LEU A 108 4.07 -19.88 -17.30
CA LEU A 108 4.78 -18.70 -16.78
C LEU A 108 5.98 -18.35 -17.64
N ASN A 109 6.60 -19.32 -18.32
CA ASN A 109 7.81 -19.10 -19.14
C ASN A 109 7.55 -18.20 -20.36
N TYR A 110 6.27 -18.01 -20.75
CA TYR A 110 5.89 -17.15 -21.86
C TYR A 110 5.55 -15.71 -21.46
N LEU A 111 5.61 -15.37 -20.17
CA LEU A 111 5.24 -14.05 -19.70
C LEU A 111 6.46 -13.10 -19.71
N PRO A 112 6.28 -11.80 -19.99
CA PRO A 112 7.39 -10.85 -19.95
C PRO A 112 8.11 -10.75 -18.61
N ASN A 113 7.45 -11.13 -17.51
CA ASN A 113 8.07 -11.15 -16.18
C ASN A 113 9.06 -12.31 -16.02
N SER A 114 8.83 -13.48 -16.64
CA SER A 114 9.75 -14.61 -16.58
C SER A 114 11.02 -14.33 -17.38
N TRP A 115 10.89 -13.73 -18.56
CA TRP A 115 12.05 -13.35 -19.38
C TRP A 115 12.94 -12.34 -18.65
N LEU A 116 12.34 -11.41 -17.90
CA LEU A 116 13.08 -10.50 -17.03
C LEU A 116 13.79 -11.25 -15.89
N SER A 117 13.12 -12.16 -15.17
CA SER A 117 13.77 -12.91 -14.09
C SER A 117 14.86 -13.85 -14.59
N GLU A 118 14.64 -14.56 -15.69
CA GLU A 118 15.63 -15.48 -16.26
C GLU A 118 16.85 -14.73 -16.79
N SER A 119 16.67 -13.59 -17.45
CA SER A 119 17.79 -12.74 -17.87
C SER A 119 18.66 -12.31 -16.67
N LEU A 120 18.06 -11.91 -15.55
CA LEU A 120 18.80 -11.51 -14.34
C LEU A 120 19.53 -12.69 -13.71
N TYR A 121 18.92 -13.87 -13.69
CA TYR A 121 19.53 -15.10 -13.19
C TYR A 121 20.76 -15.48 -14.02
N TRP A 122 20.63 -15.59 -15.34
CA TRP A 122 21.73 -15.98 -16.23
C TRP A 122 22.90 -14.98 -16.23
N ILE A 123 22.62 -13.69 -16.06
CA ILE A 123 23.66 -12.67 -15.89
C ILE A 123 24.39 -12.85 -14.56
N SER A 124 23.67 -13.14 -13.47
CA SER A 124 24.30 -13.37 -12.16
C SER A 124 25.15 -14.65 -12.14
N SER A 125 24.78 -15.67 -12.92
CA SER A 125 25.53 -16.92 -13.07
C SER A 125 26.65 -16.83 -14.12
N ASN A 126 27.02 -15.62 -14.57
CA ASN A 126 28.05 -15.37 -15.60
C ASN A 126 27.79 -15.99 -16.99
N ASN A 127 26.56 -16.41 -17.30
CA ASN A 127 26.17 -17.02 -18.57
C ASN A 127 25.45 -16.02 -19.49
N ILE A 128 26.21 -15.13 -20.10
CA ILE A 128 25.71 -14.01 -20.92
C ILE A 128 24.98 -14.52 -22.19
N SER A 129 25.43 -15.64 -22.76
CA SER A 129 24.84 -16.21 -23.99
C SER A 129 23.36 -16.55 -23.81
N ASN A 130 23.00 -17.27 -22.73
CA ASN A 130 21.62 -17.64 -22.43
C ASN A 130 20.76 -16.41 -22.14
N SER A 131 21.34 -15.39 -21.50
CA SER A 131 20.62 -14.14 -21.24
C SER A 131 20.22 -13.40 -22.52
N SER A 132 21.04 -13.48 -23.58
CA SER A 132 20.80 -12.77 -24.86
C SER A 132 19.46 -13.13 -25.51
N GLN A 133 19.03 -14.38 -25.38
CA GLN A 133 17.76 -14.86 -25.95
C GLN A 133 16.55 -14.17 -25.30
N PHE A 134 16.58 -14.03 -23.96
CA PHE A 134 15.51 -13.35 -23.22
C PHE A 134 15.42 -11.85 -23.52
N PHE A 135 16.55 -11.20 -23.81
CA PHE A 135 16.54 -9.81 -24.29
C PHE A 135 15.83 -9.69 -25.63
N ILE A 136 16.10 -10.61 -26.57
CA ILE A 136 15.46 -10.60 -27.90
C ILE A 136 13.96 -10.83 -27.77
N TYR A 137 13.52 -11.77 -26.95
CA TYR A 137 12.09 -12.00 -26.68
C TYR A 137 11.41 -10.76 -26.09
N GLN A 138 12.05 -10.11 -25.11
CA GLN A 138 11.50 -8.94 -24.46
C GLN A 138 11.38 -7.73 -25.42
N ILE A 139 12.42 -7.48 -26.24
CA ILE A 139 12.45 -6.37 -27.20
C ILE A 139 11.46 -6.60 -28.35
N SER A 140 11.43 -7.82 -28.89
CA SER A 140 10.50 -8.17 -29.98
C SER A 140 9.04 -8.07 -29.53
N ALA A 141 8.71 -8.56 -28.35
CA ALA A 141 7.37 -8.41 -27.76
C ALA A 141 7.00 -6.93 -27.55
N ALA A 142 7.95 -6.12 -27.08
CA ALA A 142 7.76 -4.68 -26.89
C ALA A 142 7.44 -3.98 -28.22
N ALA A 143 8.24 -4.26 -29.27
CA ALA A 143 8.06 -3.68 -30.58
C ALA A 143 6.71 -4.05 -31.20
N VAL A 144 6.33 -5.34 -31.18
CA VAL A 144 5.06 -5.83 -31.74
C VAL A 144 3.86 -5.20 -31.02
N LEU A 145 3.85 -5.22 -29.69
CA LEU A 145 2.75 -4.65 -28.91
C LEU A 145 2.65 -3.13 -29.07
N PHE A 146 3.79 -2.44 -29.15
CA PHE A 146 3.82 -0.99 -29.35
C PHE A 146 3.30 -0.60 -30.74
N LEU A 147 3.75 -1.29 -31.80
CA LEU A 147 3.24 -1.07 -33.16
C LEU A 147 1.74 -1.36 -33.25
N PHE A 148 1.28 -2.43 -32.60
CA PHE A 148 -0.14 -2.76 -32.55
C PHE A 148 -0.96 -1.71 -31.79
N ALA A 149 -0.43 -1.18 -30.68
CA ALA A 149 -1.04 -0.09 -29.94
C ALA A 149 -1.12 1.19 -30.78
N LEU A 150 -0.08 1.53 -31.54
CA LEU A 150 -0.07 2.65 -32.48
C LEU A 150 -1.11 2.48 -33.59
N PHE A 151 -1.20 1.28 -34.17
CA PHE A 151 -2.20 0.97 -35.20
C PHE A 151 -3.64 1.15 -34.68
N LEU A 152 -3.93 0.59 -33.50
CA LEU A 152 -5.24 0.76 -32.85
C LEU A 152 -5.49 2.21 -32.44
N GLY A 153 -4.46 2.92 -31.97
CA GLY A 153 -4.51 4.34 -31.65
C GLY A 153 -4.91 5.17 -32.87
N HIS A 154 -4.21 5.02 -33.99
CA HIS A 154 -4.52 5.71 -35.22
C HIS A 154 -5.97 5.48 -35.67
N LYS A 155 -6.46 4.23 -35.59
CA LYS A 155 -7.80 3.87 -36.04
C LYS A 155 -8.92 4.32 -35.09
N TRP A 156 -8.72 4.21 -33.77
CA TRP A 156 -9.80 4.31 -32.78
C TRP A 156 -9.68 5.47 -31.81
N TYR A 157 -8.56 6.18 -31.74
CA TYR A 157 -8.34 7.23 -30.73
C TYR A 157 -9.40 8.33 -30.81
N HIS A 158 -9.63 8.91 -31.99
CA HIS A 158 -10.60 10.00 -32.13
C HIS A 158 -12.04 9.55 -31.81
N LYS A 159 -12.40 8.32 -32.21
CA LYS A 159 -13.74 7.77 -31.94
C LYS A 159 -13.94 7.49 -30.45
N THR A 160 -12.95 6.88 -29.80
CA THR A 160 -13.00 6.59 -28.36
C THR A 160 -13.00 7.86 -27.52
N TRP A 161 -12.27 8.90 -27.93
CA TRP A 161 -12.28 10.22 -27.29
C TRP A 161 -13.66 10.86 -27.27
N LEU A 162 -14.36 10.91 -28.42
CA LEU A 162 -15.72 11.45 -28.51
C LEU A 162 -16.72 10.67 -27.64
N LEU A 163 -16.61 9.34 -27.64
CA LEU A 163 -17.48 8.48 -26.82
C LEU A 163 -17.35 8.75 -25.32
N VAL A 164 -16.15 9.07 -24.83
CA VAL A 164 -15.93 9.43 -23.42
C VAL A 164 -16.60 10.75 -23.06
N LEU A 165 -16.58 11.74 -23.96
CA LEU A 165 -17.26 13.03 -23.77
C LEU A 165 -18.78 12.84 -23.67
N ASP A 166 -19.38 12.04 -24.55
CA ASP A 166 -20.81 11.75 -24.54
C ASP A 166 -21.25 11.00 -23.27
N MET A 167 -20.46 10.01 -22.84
CA MET A 167 -20.73 9.27 -21.61
C MET A 167 -20.69 10.17 -20.36
N ARG A 168 -19.81 11.19 -20.34
CA ARG A 168 -19.73 12.17 -19.25
C ARG A 168 -20.96 13.09 -19.22
N ASN A 169 -21.46 13.49 -20.38
CA ASN A 169 -22.65 14.35 -20.47
C ASN A 169 -23.94 13.62 -20.08
N ARG A 170 -24.11 12.33 -20.45
CA ARG A 170 -25.28 11.53 -20.06
C ARG A 170 -25.41 11.33 -18.54
N LYS A 171 -24.29 11.23 -17.80
CA LYS A 171 -24.29 11.04 -16.34
C LYS A 171 -24.80 12.25 -15.54
N LYS A 172 -24.83 13.47 -16.11
CA LYS A 172 -25.35 14.66 -15.41
C LYS A 172 -26.87 14.63 -15.14
N LYS A 173 -27.63 13.72 -15.77
CA LYS A 173 -29.09 13.63 -15.60
C LYS A 173 -29.58 12.75 -14.45
N ILE A 174 -28.70 12.06 -13.71
CA ILE A 174 -29.11 11.13 -12.63
C ILE A 174 -28.57 11.62 -11.28
N SER A 175 -29.36 12.40 -10.55
CA SER A 175 -29.14 12.65 -9.11
C SER A 175 -30.43 13.09 -8.40
N LYS A 176 -31.50 12.29 -8.49
CA LYS A 176 -32.59 12.36 -7.50
C LYS A 176 -32.35 11.47 -6.28
N PHE A 177 -31.60 10.36 -6.45
CA PHE A 177 -31.39 9.33 -5.42
C PHE A 177 -30.41 9.71 -4.28
N GLN A 178 -29.61 10.77 -4.43
CA GLN A 178 -28.66 11.21 -3.38
C GLN A 178 -29.29 12.10 -2.29
N LYS A 179 -30.57 12.47 -2.42
CA LYS A 179 -31.20 13.44 -1.50
C LYS A 179 -31.78 12.84 -0.22
N GLU A 180 -32.05 11.54 -0.13
CA GLU A 180 -32.91 11.01 0.95
C GLU A 180 -32.18 10.41 2.16
N ILE A 181 -30.92 9.97 2.03
CA ILE A 181 -30.30 9.14 3.09
C ILE A 181 -29.55 9.99 4.14
N ILE A 182 -29.13 11.22 3.81
CA ILE A 182 -28.32 12.07 4.71
C ILE A 182 -28.66 13.56 4.51
N THR A 183 -29.87 13.99 4.88
CA THR A 183 -30.21 15.43 4.85
C THR A 183 -29.54 16.19 6.00
N PHE A 184 -29.13 17.44 5.74
CA PHE A 184 -28.62 18.36 6.77
C PHE A 184 -29.70 18.80 7.76
N GLU A 185 -30.97 18.50 7.47
CA GLU A 185 -32.16 18.88 8.24
C GLU A 185 -32.45 17.94 9.42
N LYS A 186 -31.91 16.71 9.44
CA LYS A 186 -32.10 15.78 10.56
C LYS A 186 -30.96 15.93 11.57
N ASP A 187 -31.33 16.15 12.83
CA ASP A 187 -30.41 16.09 13.96
C ASP A 187 -29.74 14.71 14.00
N GLY A 188 -28.41 14.69 13.86
CA GLY A 188 -27.63 13.47 13.97
C GLY A 188 -27.43 13.03 15.43
N ILE A 189 -26.79 11.88 15.59
CA ILE A 189 -26.46 11.30 16.91
C ILE A 189 -25.38 12.14 17.64
N PHE A 190 -24.61 12.95 16.91
CA PHE A 190 -23.51 13.75 17.44
C PHE A 190 -23.91 15.19 17.76
N LYS A 191 -23.08 15.87 18.58
CA LYS A 191 -23.21 17.32 18.82
C LYS A 191 -23.29 18.07 17.48
N PRO A 192 -24.16 19.10 17.35
CA PRO A 192 -24.51 19.71 16.06
C PRO A 192 -23.29 20.27 15.30
N ALA A 193 -22.31 20.82 16.04
CA ALA A 193 -21.06 21.32 15.44
C ALA A 193 -20.17 20.20 14.87
N PHE A 194 -20.12 19.03 15.52
CA PHE A 194 -19.35 17.89 15.01
C PHE A 194 -20.08 17.21 13.84
N ASP A 195 -21.40 17.05 13.97
CA ASP A 195 -22.22 16.38 12.96
C ASP A 195 -22.20 17.11 11.60
N SER A 196 -22.28 18.44 11.62
CA SER A 196 -22.18 19.26 10.39
C SER A 196 -20.82 19.13 9.70
N ILE A 197 -19.72 19.13 10.47
CA ILE A 197 -18.36 18.94 9.94
C ILE A 197 -18.20 17.53 9.38
N PHE A 198 -18.66 16.52 10.11
CA PHE A 198 -18.59 15.13 9.70
C PHE A 198 -19.40 14.88 8.41
N LYS A 199 -20.66 15.35 8.35
CA LYS A 199 -21.51 15.27 7.16
C LYS A 199 -20.85 15.99 5.98
N LYS A 200 -20.30 17.20 6.16
CA LYS A 200 -19.55 17.92 5.12
C LYS A 200 -18.41 17.07 4.56
N ASP A 201 -17.56 16.52 5.42
CA ASP A 201 -16.39 15.75 5.00
C ASP A 201 -16.80 14.43 4.33
N LEU A 202 -17.81 13.72 4.86
CA LEU A 202 -18.33 12.49 4.27
C LEU A 202 -18.92 12.74 2.88
N PHE A 203 -19.70 13.81 2.71
CA PHE A 203 -20.23 14.18 1.39
C PHE A 203 -19.14 14.57 0.41
N THR A 204 -18.15 15.34 0.85
CA THR A 204 -16.99 15.68 0.02
C THR A 204 -16.24 14.43 -0.42
N PHE A 205 -16.02 13.49 0.51
CA PHE A 205 -15.37 12.22 0.24
C PHE A 205 -16.13 11.36 -0.77
N LEU A 206 -17.45 11.18 -0.58
CA LEU A 206 -18.28 10.39 -1.50
C LEU A 206 -18.43 11.03 -2.89
N ARG A 207 -18.31 12.36 -2.98
CA ARG A 207 -18.33 13.09 -4.27
C ARG A 207 -17.02 12.98 -5.04
N GLU A 208 -15.92 12.63 -4.38
CA GLU A 208 -14.61 12.45 -5.00
C GLU A 208 -14.36 10.96 -5.33
N PRO A 209 -14.72 10.47 -6.54
CA PRO A 209 -14.66 9.05 -6.88
C PRO A 209 -13.25 8.48 -6.76
N THR A 210 -12.23 9.31 -6.98
CA THR A 210 -10.82 8.95 -6.87
C THR A 210 -10.44 8.56 -5.44
N GLN A 211 -10.96 9.24 -4.41
CA GLN A 211 -10.70 8.90 -3.00
C GLN A 211 -11.41 7.59 -2.61
N VAL A 212 -12.66 7.41 -3.06
CA VAL A 212 -13.44 6.20 -2.79
C VAL A 212 -12.77 4.97 -3.42
N ILE A 213 -12.37 5.05 -4.69
CA ILE A 213 -11.65 3.96 -5.37
C ILE A 213 -10.36 3.62 -4.60
N HIS A 214 -9.64 4.64 -4.17
CA HIS A 214 -8.37 4.44 -3.48
C HIS A 214 -8.54 3.80 -2.09
N LEU A 215 -9.57 4.19 -1.33
CA LEU A 215 -9.98 3.52 -0.10
C LEU A 215 -10.36 2.05 -0.37
N SER A 216 -11.17 1.78 -1.40
CA SER A 216 -11.58 0.42 -1.76
C SER A 216 -10.39 -0.48 -2.09
N VAL A 217 -9.40 0.02 -2.82
CA VAL A 217 -8.16 -0.72 -3.14
C VAL A 217 -7.36 -1.04 -1.88
N LEU A 218 -7.25 -0.10 -0.93
CA LEU A 218 -6.58 -0.35 0.34
C LEU A 218 -7.30 -1.40 1.19
N VAL A 219 -8.63 -1.29 1.32
CA VAL A 219 -9.44 -2.27 2.06
C VAL A 219 -9.29 -3.66 1.45
N PHE A 220 -9.32 -3.75 0.11
CA PHE A 220 -9.06 -5.00 -0.60
C PHE A 220 -7.67 -5.57 -0.26
N LEU A 221 -6.63 -4.73 -0.27
CA LEU A 221 -5.26 -5.16 0.05
C LEU A 221 -5.13 -5.63 1.50
N ILE A 222 -5.79 -4.95 2.45
CA ILE A 222 -5.86 -5.37 3.86
C ILE A 222 -6.54 -6.74 3.99
N LEU A 223 -7.66 -6.96 3.29
CA LEU A 223 -8.36 -8.25 3.29
C LEU A 223 -7.46 -9.36 2.74
N VAL A 224 -6.83 -9.15 1.58
CA VAL A 224 -5.89 -10.11 0.98
C VAL A 224 -4.76 -10.44 1.94
N PHE A 225 -4.22 -9.43 2.64
CA PHE A 225 -3.18 -9.63 3.64
C PHE A 225 -3.70 -10.44 4.84
N VAL A 226 -4.87 -10.14 5.39
CA VAL A 226 -5.46 -10.94 6.49
C VAL A 226 -5.71 -12.39 6.07
N PHE A 227 -6.14 -12.62 4.82
CA PHE A 227 -6.29 -13.96 4.28
C PHE A 227 -4.94 -14.67 4.07
N SER A 228 -3.90 -13.96 3.62
CA SER A 228 -2.56 -14.56 3.43
C SER A 228 -1.96 -15.04 4.75
N LEU A 229 -2.25 -14.35 5.85
CA LEU A 229 -1.84 -14.79 7.20
C LEU A 229 -2.43 -16.14 7.58
N LYS A 230 -3.60 -16.54 7.05
CA LYS A 230 -4.20 -17.85 7.31
C LYS A 230 -3.27 -18.98 6.84
N GLY A 231 -2.60 -18.80 5.70
CA GLY A 231 -1.69 -19.78 5.10
C GLY A 231 -0.36 -19.96 5.84
N ILE A 232 0.01 -19.05 6.74
CA ILE A 232 1.21 -19.20 7.57
C ILE A 232 0.92 -20.30 8.62
N TYR A 233 1.36 -21.52 8.33
CA TYR A 233 1.38 -22.65 9.26
C TYR A 233 2.64 -22.56 10.13
N LEU A 234 2.50 -22.00 11.32
CA LEU A 234 3.59 -21.94 12.31
C LEU A 234 3.79 -23.28 13.05
N ARG A 235 2.89 -24.25 12.86
CA ARG A 235 2.97 -25.59 13.44
C ARG A 235 3.95 -26.43 12.61
N GLY A 236 5.21 -26.50 13.05
CA GLY A 236 6.27 -27.29 12.41
C GLY A 236 7.61 -26.57 12.24
N ILE A 237 7.66 -25.25 12.50
CA ILE A 237 8.93 -24.51 12.50
C ILE A 237 9.63 -24.74 13.84
N TYR A 238 10.56 -25.69 13.88
CA TYR A 238 11.36 -26.03 15.07
C TYR A 238 12.44 -24.98 15.41
N ASN A 239 12.55 -23.90 14.64
CA ASN A 239 13.54 -22.85 14.87
C ASN A 239 12.89 -21.57 15.43
N SER A 240 13.24 -21.22 16.67
CA SER A 240 12.77 -20.01 17.36
C SER A 240 13.17 -18.71 16.64
N TYR A 241 14.32 -18.69 15.96
CA TYR A 241 14.81 -17.54 15.21
C TYR A 241 13.95 -17.25 13.97
N LEU A 242 13.64 -18.28 13.17
CA LEU A 242 12.75 -18.15 12.01
C LEU A 242 11.35 -17.69 12.43
N LYS A 243 10.82 -18.23 13.53
CA LYS A 243 9.53 -17.81 14.08
C LYS A 243 9.53 -16.33 14.51
N THR A 244 10.63 -15.87 15.11
CA THR A 244 10.83 -14.45 15.48
C THR A 244 10.85 -13.55 14.26
N LEU A 245 11.64 -13.91 13.25
CA LEU A 245 11.73 -13.13 12.01
C LEU A 245 10.39 -13.03 11.29
N ILE A 246 9.65 -14.14 11.16
CA ILE A 246 8.32 -14.14 10.53
C ILE A 246 7.39 -13.19 11.28
N TYR A 247 7.37 -13.23 12.62
CA TYR A 247 6.56 -12.33 13.43
C TYR A 247 6.93 -10.85 13.19
N LEU A 248 8.22 -10.51 13.26
CA LEU A 248 8.69 -9.12 13.08
C LEU A 248 8.39 -8.58 11.68
N VAL A 249 8.58 -9.41 10.64
CA VAL A 249 8.29 -9.01 9.25
C VAL A 249 6.79 -8.78 9.05
N VAL A 250 5.94 -9.66 9.59
CA VAL A 250 4.48 -9.49 9.56
C VAL A 250 4.06 -8.21 10.30
N GLN A 251 4.66 -7.94 11.47
CA GLN A 251 4.38 -6.73 12.23
C GLN A 251 4.85 -5.46 11.50
N LEU A 252 6.04 -5.49 10.89
CA LEU A 252 6.54 -4.38 10.08
C LEU A 252 5.59 -4.09 8.91
N PHE A 253 5.08 -5.13 8.25
CA PHE A 253 4.11 -4.96 7.16
C PHE A 253 2.79 -4.34 7.66
N ASN A 254 2.28 -4.74 8.83
CA ASN A 254 1.12 -4.09 9.45
C ASN A 254 1.35 -2.59 9.66
N LEU A 255 2.49 -2.22 10.26
CA LEU A 255 2.83 -0.82 10.52
C LEU A 255 2.97 -0.03 9.22
N LEU A 256 3.51 -0.65 8.17
CA LEU A 256 3.59 -0.05 6.84
C LEU A 256 2.20 0.19 6.25
N LEU A 257 1.28 -0.76 6.35
CA LEU A 257 -0.11 -0.57 5.92
C LEU A 257 -0.78 0.60 6.65
N ILE A 258 -0.66 0.65 7.98
CA ILE A 258 -1.22 1.74 8.82
C ILE A 258 -0.62 3.09 8.41
N THR A 259 0.69 3.13 8.19
CA THR A 259 1.41 4.32 7.72
C THR A 259 0.87 4.78 6.36
N THR A 260 0.64 3.86 5.42
CA THR A 260 0.10 4.22 4.10
C THR A 260 -1.33 4.73 4.15
N LEU A 261 -2.18 4.21 5.04
CA LEU A 261 -3.53 4.74 5.28
C LEU A 261 -3.44 6.17 5.82
N SER A 262 -2.60 6.36 6.83
CA SER A 262 -2.42 7.66 7.49
C SER A 262 -1.88 8.72 6.54
N LEU A 263 -0.87 8.40 5.73
CA LEU A 263 -0.33 9.31 4.72
C LEU A 263 -1.35 9.76 3.67
N ARG A 264 -2.33 8.91 3.36
CA ARG A 264 -3.27 9.20 2.27
C ARG A 264 -4.54 9.91 2.73
N PHE A 265 -4.97 9.68 3.96
CA PHE A 265 -6.19 10.29 4.48
C PHE A 265 -5.94 11.36 5.54
N VAL A 266 -4.91 11.19 6.37
CA VAL A 266 -4.64 12.09 7.51
C VAL A 266 -3.68 13.22 7.14
N PHE A 267 -2.58 12.92 6.44
CA PHE A 267 -1.63 13.95 6.01
C PHE A 267 -2.26 15.09 5.17
N PRO A 268 -3.06 14.81 4.12
CA PRO A 268 -3.62 15.88 3.29
C PRO A 268 -4.80 16.62 3.95
N LEU A 269 -5.30 16.15 5.09
CA LEU A 269 -6.56 16.58 5.69
C LEU A 269 -6.65 18.09 5.91
N ILE A 270 -5.55 18.70 6.37
CA ILE A 270 -5.45 20.15 6.60
C ILE A 270 -5.36 20.90 5.27
N SER A 271 -4.52 20.42 4.36
CA SER A 271 -4.33 21.02 3.01
C SER A 271 -5.61 20.99 2.18
N LEU A 272 -6.48 20.00 2.37
CA LEU A 272 -7.74 19.82 1.64
C LEU A 272 -8.81 20.88 1.95
N GLU A 273 -8.71 21.65 3.04
CA GLU A 273 -9.56 22.85 3.20
C GLU A 273 -9.26 23.91 2.12
N GLY A 274 -8.05 23.84 1.54
CA GLY A 274 -7.59 24.70 0.47
C GLY A 274 -7.77 26.18 0.79
N LYS A 275 -8.14 26.95 -0.23
CA LYS A 275 -8.40 28.39 -0.11
C LYS A 275 -9.57 28.74 0.82
N THR A 276 -10.40 27.79 1.25
CA THR A 276 -11.53 28.11 2.15
C THR A 276 -11.14 28.21 3.62
N PHE A 277 -9.89 27.89 3.95
CA PHE A 277 -9.36 27.93 5.31
C PHE A 277 -9.46 29.32 5.97
N TRP A 278 -9.44 30.41 5.19
CA TRP A 278 -9.61 31.77 5.73
C TRP A 278 -10.96 31.97 6.43
N LYS A 279 -12.03 31.31 5.97
CA LYS A 279 -13.36 31.38 6.59
C LYS A 279 -13.36 30.77 7.99
N ILE A 280 -12.57 29.71 8.18
CA ILE A 280 -12.38 29.07 9.49
C ILE A 280 -11.52 29.97 10.37
N LYS A 281 -10.54 30.68 9.79
CA LYS A 281 -9.70 31.63 10.53
C LYS A 281 -10.50 32.84 11.04
N SER A 282 -11.49 33.33 10.28
CA SER A 282 -12.32 34.48 10.66
C SER A 282 -13.55 34.13 11.49
N ALA A 283 -13.96 32.86 11.54
CA ALA A 283 -15.07 32.42 12.37
C ALA A 283 -14.69 32.40 13.86
N PRO A 284 -15.65 32.62 14.79
CA PRO A 284 -15.44 32.51 16.23
C PRO A 284 -15.38 31.03 16.68
N VAL A 285 -14.56 30.22 15.99
CA VAL A 285 -14.40 28.79 16.25
C VAL A 285 -12.92 28.52 16.54
N ASN A 286 -12.66 27.72 17.56
CA ASN A 286 -11.30 27.31 17.86
C ASN A 286 -10.74 26.41 16.73
N LYS A 287 -9.79 26.95 15.98
CA LYS A 287 -9.13 26.31 14.81
C LYS A 287 -8.59 24.91 15.15
N ILE A 288 -8.01 24.75 16.34
CA ILE A 288 -7.45 23.48 16.81
C ILE A 288 -8.60 22.48 17.01
N LYS A 289 -9.65 22.86 17.74
CA LYS A 289 -10.81 22.00 17.99
C LYS A 289 -11.50 21.59 16.68
N TYR A 290 -11.60 22.51 15.72
CA TYR A 290 -12.13 22.24 14.39
C TYR A 290 -11.26 21.21 13.64
N MET A 291 -9.95 21.41 13.57
CA MET A 291 -9.05 20.45 12.89
C MET A 291 -9.05 19.07 13.56
N PHE A 292 -9.07 19.00 14.89
CA PHE A 292 -9.18 17.75 15.63
C PHE A 292 -10.51 17.03 15.43
N SER A 293 -11.62 17.78 15.29
CA SER A 293 -12.92 17.18 14.95
C SER A 293 -12.91 16.50 13.59
N ARG A 294 -12.14 17.02 12.62
CA ARG A 294 -11.97 16.39 11.31
C ARG A 294 -11.00 15.20 11.33
N LEU A 295 -9.98 15.25 12.19
CA LEU A 295 -9.06 14.13 12.41
C LEU A 295 -9.78 12.92 13.02
N LEU A 296 -10.71 13.15 13.96
CA LEU A 296 -11.30 12.10 14.80
C LEU A 296 -11.93 10.93 14.02
N PRO A 297 -12.76 11.13 12.97
CA PRO A 297 -13.28 10.03 12.17
C PRO A 297 -12.18 9.16 11.54
N TRP A 298 -11.17 9.79 10.95
CA TRP A 298 -10.05 9.08 10.32
C TRP A 298 -9.15 8.40 11.35
N PHE A 299 -8.95 9.04 12.49
CA PHE A 299 -8.22 8.48 13.63
C PHE A 299 -8.89 7.18 14.10
N VAL A 300 -10.21 7.20 14.31
CA VAL A 300 -10.98 6.02 14.74
C VAL A 300 -10.95 4.92 13.67
N ILE A 301 -11.18 5.25 12.40
CA ILE A 301 -11.15 4.26 11.32
C ILE A 301 -9.78 3.58 11.24
N ILE A 302 -8.69 4.35 11.24
CA ILE A 302 -7.33 3.81 11.12
C ILE A 302 -6.97 2.99 12.37
N LEU A 303 -7.33 3.46 13.58
CA LEU A 303 -7.12 2.71 14.81
C LEU A 303 -7.87 1.37 14.82
N ILE A 304 -9.14 1.35 14.42
CA ILE A 304 -9.90 0.11 14.34
C ILE A 304 -9.24 -0.85 13.35
N THR A 305 -8.80 -0.35 12.19
CA THR A 305 -8.09 -1.19 11.21
C THR A 305 -6.75 -1.70 11.73
N SER A 306 -6.00 -0.91 12.51
CA SER A 306 -4.72 -1.34 13.09
C SER A 306 -4.92 -2.41 14.16
N GLU A 307 -5.92 -2.26 15.03
CA GLU A 307 -6.24 -3.25 16.06
C GLU A 307 -6.74 -4.56 15.42
N PHE A 308 -7.58 -4.44 14.40
CA PHE A 308 -8.03 -5.60 13.63
C PHE A 308 -6.83 -6.36 13.03
N LEU A 309 -5.93 -5.66 12.34
CA LEU A 309 -4.70 -6.26 11.80
C LEU A 309 -3.86 -6.91 12.90
N GLY A 310 -3.55 -6.19 13.98
CA GLY A 310 -2.75 -6.69 15.11
C GLY A 310 -3.35 -7.92 15.78
N TYR A 311 -4.67 -7.99 15.91
CA TYR A 311 -5.35 -9.17 16.46
C TYR A 311 -5.20 -10.40 15.55
N PHE A 312 -5.48 -10.26 14.25
CA PHE A 312 -5.42 -11.39 13.32
C PHE A 312 -3.99 -11.91 13.10
N THR A 313 -2.99 -11.04 13.22
CA THR A 313 -1.59 -11.41 13.06
C THR A 313 -1.08 -12.18 14.28
N THR A 314 -1.51 -11.82 15.48
CA THR A 314 -0.95 -12.36 16.73
C THR A 314 -1.76 -13.49 17.37
N LYS A 315 -3.05 -13.64 17.02
CA LYS A 315 -3.93 -14.70 17.56
C LYS A 315 -3.38 -16.12 17.43
N LYS A 316 -2.53 -16.39 16.45
CA LYS A 316 -1.94 -17.72 16.20
C LYS A 316 -0.77 -18.09 17.13
N PHE A 317 -0.27 -17.15 17.93
CA PHE A 317 0.89 -17.34 18.79
C PHE A 317 0.47 -17.68 20.23
N SER A 318 0.73 -16.80 21.20
CA SER A 318 0.35 -16.97 22.60
C SER A 318 -0.57 -15.84 23.07
N TYR A 319 -1.38 -16.11 24.08
CA TYR A 319 -2.32 -15.13 24.64
C TYR A 319 -1.61 -13.90 25.22
N GLN A 320 -0.47 -14.09 25.89
CA GLN A 320 0.36 -13.00 26.42
C GLN A 320 0.90 -12.09 25.31
N LEU A 321 1.36 -12.68 24.20
CA LEU A 321 1.85 -11.92 23.04
C LEU A 321 0.71 -11.16 22.35
N LEU A 322 -0.50 -11.74 22.32
CA LEU A 322 -1.68 -11.08 21.78
C LEU A 322 -2.03 -9.81 22.56
N ILE A 323 -2.11 -9.89 23.90
CA ILE A 323 -2.41 -8.71 24.72
C ILE A 323 -1.36 -7.63 24.51
N PHE A 324 -0.08 -8.02 24.55
CA PHE A 324 1.02 -7.10 24.32
C PHE A 324 0.96 -6.44 22.94
N SER A 325 0.68 -7.22 21.89
CA SER A 325 0.60 -6.72 20.52
C SER A 325 -0.56 -5.75 20.35
N VAL A 326 -1.74 -6.06 20.89
CA VAL A 326 -2.91 -5.16 20.88
C VAL A 326 -2.57 -3.84 21.58
N VAL A 327 -2.04 -3.90 22.80
CA VAL A 327 -1.68 -2.69 23.56
C VAL A 327 -0.61 -1.87 22.83
N THR A 328 0.48 -2.49 22.39
CA THR A 328 1.56 -1.77 21.70
C THR A 328 1.12 -1.22 20.36
N THR A 329 0.32 -1.97 19.59
CA THR A 329 -0.21 -1.53 18.29
C THR A 329 -1.13 -0.32 18.44
N PHE A 330 -1.92 -0.22 19.51
CA PHE A 330 -2.73 0.96 19.81
C PHE A 330 -1.89 2.23 19.98
N PHE A 331 -0.81 2.15 20.75
CA PHE A 331 0.07 3.30 20.96
C PHE A 331 0.91 3.63 19.71
N ILE A 332 1.45 2.62 19.02
CA ILE A 332 2.22 2.83 17.79
C ILE A 332 1.34 3.45 16.69
N SER A 333 0.13 2.93 16.49
CA SER A 333 -0.79 3.44 15.46
C SER A 333 -1.24 4.87 15.76
N SER A 334 -1.58 5.18 17.01
CA SER A 334 -1.91 6.56 17.41
C SER A 334 -0.75 7.53 17.19
N ALA A 335 0.49 7.12 17.51
CA ALA A 335 1.69 7.90 17.23
C ALA A 335 1.89 8.16 15.72
N ILE A 336 1.74 7.14 14.87
CA ILE A 336 1.83 7.26 13.40
C ILE A 336 0.73 8.20 12.87
N ILE A 337 -0.50 8.10 13.36
CA ILE A 337 -1.59 8.98 12.94
C ILE A 337 -1.28 10.43 13.30
N MET A 338 -0.85 10.69 14.54
CA MET A 338 -0.52 12.04 14.98
C MET A 338 0.71 12.60 14.25
N MET A 339 1.71 11.77 13.95
CA MET A 339 2.88 12.19 13.18
C MET A 339 2.51 12.67 11.78
N ASN A 340 1.67 11.90 11.07
CA ASN A 340 1.17 12.29 9.76
C ASN A 340 0.31 13.55 9.81
N PHE A 341 -0.52 13.69 10.84
CA PHE A 341 -1.34 14.90 11.04
C PHE A 341 -0.49 16.14 11.32
N GLY A 342 0.46 16.04 12.26
CA GLY A 342 1.31 17.17 12.66
C GLY A 342 2.23 17.64 11.54
N MET A 343 2.80 16.70 10.79
CA MET A 343 3.61 17.06 9.63
C MET A 343 2.78 17.52 8.43
N GLY A 344 1.56 16.98 8.26
CA GLY A 344 0.58 17.51 7.31
C GLY A 344 0.18 18.95 7.62
N ALA A 345 0.21 19.34 8.90
CA ALA A 345 0.02 20.71 9.34
C ALA A 345 1.24 21.60 9.02
N LEU A 346 2.47 21.08 9.17
CA LEU A 346 3.70 21.82 8.88
C LEU A 346 3.89 22.08 7.39
N TYR A 347 3.65 21.08 6.56
CA TYR A 347 3.80 21.15 5.10
C TYR A 347 2.48 21.43 4.37
N ALA A 348 1.56 22.14 5.03
CA ALA A 348 0.24 22.40 4.48
C ALA A 348 0.33 23.23 3.17
N ASN A 349 -0.28 22.71 2.11
CA ASN A 349 -0.36 23.40 0.82
C ASN A 349 -1.81 23.59 0.39
N PHE A 350 -2.35 24.77 0.67
CA PHE A 350 -3.75 25.13 0.39
C PHE A 350 -4.05 25.42 -1.09
N LYS A 351 -3.04 25.43 -1.97
CA LYS A 351 -3.22 25.66 -3.42
C LYS A 351 -3.65 24.39 -4.13
N GLU A 352 -3.18 23.23 -3.68
CA GLU A 352 -3.47 21.94 -4.29
C GLU A 352 -4.81 21.38 -3.80
N LYS A 353 -5.70 21.06 -4.75
CA LYS A 353 -7.01 20.45 -4.44
C LYS A 353 -7.01 18.93 -4.56
N ASN A 354 -6.00 18.36 -5.23
CA ASN A 354 -5.95 16.92 -5.46
C ASN A 354 -5.33 16.19 -4.26
N PRO A 355 -6.09 15.36 -3.53
CA PRO A 355 -5.60 14.60 -2.37
C PRO A 355 -4.43 13.69 -2.71
N ILE A 356 -4.42 13.08 -3.90
CA ILE A 356 -3.36 12.16 -4.32
C ILE A 356 -2.03 12.90 -4.46
N ARG A 357 -2.07 14.12 -5.02
CA ARG A 357 -0.88 14.93 -5.23
C ARG A 357 -0.33 15.45 -3.90
N LEU A 358 -1.20 15.81 -2.96
CA LEU A 358 -0.82 16.18 -1.60
C LEU A 358 -0.13 15.03 -0.86
N ALA A 359 -0.68 13.81 -0.94
CA ALA A 359 -0.10 12.60 -0.35
C ALA A 359 1.20 12.12 -1.06
N SER A 360 1.57 12.72 -2.19
CA SER A 360 2.82 12.44 -2.91
C SER A 360 3.74 13.67 -2.97
N SER A 361 3.50 14.66 -2.10
CA SER A 361 4.33 15.85 -1.99
C SER A 361 5.67 15.57 -1.30
N GLN A 362 6.61 16.51 -1.41
CA GLN A 362 7.90 16.41 -0.71
C GLN A 362 7.74 16.33 0.82
N GLY A 363 6.74 17.03 1.37
CA GLY A 363 6.38 16.90 2.79
C GLY A 363 5.93 15.48 3.11
N ALA A 364 5.08 14.89 2.27
CA ALA A 364 4.59 13.52 2.43
C ALA A 364 5.73 12.48 2.35
N SER A 365 6.72 12.67 1.49
CA SER A 365 7.88 11.77 1.41
C SER A 365 8.75 11.85 2.67
N LEU A 366 8.95 13.05 3.23
CA LEU A 366 9.74 13.22 4.44
C LEU A 366 9.01 12.64 5.67
N THR A 367 7.68 12.77 5.73
CA THR A 367 6.88 12.08 6.74
C THR A 367 6.93 10.58 6.64
N PHE A 368 6.91 10.05 5.41
CA PHE A 368 7.04 8.62 5.20
C PHE A 368 8.40 8.10 5.68
N LEU A 369 9.48 8.84 5.41
CA LEU A 369 10.81 8.52 5.92
C LEU A 369 10.86 8.51 7.45
N LEU A 370 10.27 9.51 8.12
CA LEU A 370 10.16 9.51 9.58
C LEU A 370 9.33 8.33 10.10
N CYS A 371 8.26 7.94 9.39
CA CYS A 371 7.50 6.74 9.74
C CYS A 371 8.37 5.50 9.64
N ILE A 372 9.20 5.37 8.61
CA ILE A 372 10.14 4.26 8.45
C ILE A 372 11.13 4.21 9.61
N VAL A 373 11.74 5.34 9.98
CA VAL A 373 12.68 5.40 11.11
C VAL A 373 12.00 4.98 12.41
N PHE A 374 10.78 5.46 12.67
CA PHE A 374 10.00 5.08 13.85
C PHE A 374 9.63 3.58 13.84
N MET A 375 9.20 3.04 12.70
CA MET A 375 8.90 1.61 12.54
C MET A 375 10.14 0.75 12.77
N LEU A 376 11.30 1.15 12.25
CA LEU A 376 12.56 0.44 12.46
C LEU A 376 12.94 0.43 13.95
N PHE A 377 12.82 1.58 14.63
CA PHE A 377 13.04 1.65 16.08
C PHE A 377 12.14 0.67 16.84
N VAL A 378 10.84 0.65 16.54
CA VAL A 378 9.88 -0.28 17.15
C VAL A 378 10.28 -1.74 16.92
N VAL A 379 10.64 -2.11 15.68
CA VAL A 379 11.02 -3.49 15.33
C VAL A 379 12.31 -3.92 16.00
N VAL A 380 13.32 -3.05 16.07
CA VAL A 380 14.58 -3.33 16.77
C VAL A 380 14.36 -3.55 18.26
N VAL A 381 13.53 -2.72 18.90
CA VAL A 381 13.19 -2.88 20.32
C VAL A 381 12.37 -4.15 20.56
N GLN A 382 11.52 -4.56 19.61
CA GLN A 382 10.74 -5.80 19.70
C GLN A 382 11.56 -7.07 19.43
N LEU A 383 12.73 -6.98 18.82
CA LEU A 383 13.53 -8.16 18.44
C LEU A 383 13.95 -8.99 19.65
N ALA A 384 14.56 -8.35 20.66
CA ALA A 384 15.02 -9.02 21.88
C ALA A 384 13.90 -9.66 22.72
N PRO A 385 12.78 -8.98 23.03
CA PRO A 385 11.72 -9.58 23.85
C PRO A 385 10.99 -10.72 23.12
N VAL A 386 10.78 -10.61 21.80
CA VAL A 386 10.07 -11.64 21.02
C VAL A 386 10.97 -12.87 20.82
N SER A 387 12.26 -12.68 20.55
CA SER A 387 13.20 -13.79 20.42
C SER A 387 13.32 -14.60 21.72
N ASN A 388 13.42 -13.90 22.86
CA ASN A 388 13.45 -14.53 24.18
C ASN A 388 12.15 -15.27 24.50
N LEU A 389 10.98 -14.71 24.15
CA LEU A 389 9.71 -15.41 24.34
C LEU A 389 9.63 -16.70 23.52
N PHE A 390 10.04 -16.67 22.26
CA PHE A 390 9.98 -17.85 21.40
C PHE A 390 11.05 -18.89 21.74
N SER A 391 12.22 -18.49 22.25
CA SER A 391 13.23 -19.43 22.75
C SER A 391 12.77 -20.12 24.03
N LEU A 392 12.19 -19.39 24.98
CA LEU A 392 11.66 -19.94 26.24
C LEU A 392 10.48 -20.89 26.02
N GLN A 393 9.60 -20.58 25.05
CA GLN A 393 8.54 -21.50 24.63
C GLN A 393 9.07 -22.80 24.04
N TYR A 394 10.28 -22.77 23.46
CA TYR A 394 10.92 -23.96 22.90
C TYR A 394 11.61 -24.81 23.97
N THR A 395 12.17 -24.18 25.02
CA THR A 395 12.88 -24.87 26.10
C THR A 395 11.99 -25.31 27.27
N GLY A 396 10.72 -24.91 27.30
CA GLY A 396 9.75 -25.31 28.33
C GLY A 396 9.97 -24.68 29.72
N VAL A 397 10.86 -23.69 29.82
CA VAL A 397 11.18 -22.99 31.08
C VAL A 397 10.14 -21.91 31.37
N THR A 398 9.74 -21.79 32.64
CA THR A 398 8.78 -20.77 33.11
C THR A 398 9.27 -19.35 32.82
N ILE A 399 8.36 -18.53 32.32
CA ILE A 399 8.65 -17.23 31.71
C ILE A 399 9.02 -16.20 32.79
N SER A 400 10.26 -15.72 32.77
CA SER A 400 10.63 -14.45 33.41
C SER A 400 10.04 -13.30 32.56
N ASN A 401 8.81 -12.89 32.87
CA ASN A 401 8.05 -11.87 32.12
C ASN A 401 8.65 -10.44 32.19
N ILE A 402 9.67 -10.23 33.02
CA ILE A 402 10.16 -8.89 33.38
C ILE A 402 10.77 -8.13 32.19
N GLN A 403 11.62 -8.78 31.39
CA GLN A 403 12.24 -8.15 30.21
C GLN A 403 11.21 -7.80 29.12
N PHE A 404 10.18 -8.65 28.97
CA PHE A 404 9.09 -8.44 28.02
C PHE A 404 8.27 -7.18 28.35
N TYR A 405 7.96 -6.96 29.63
CA TYR A 405 7.24 -5.77 30.08
C TYR A 405 8.09 -4.49 29.99
N TYR A 406 9.37 -4.52 30.35
CA TYR A 406 10.25 -3.34 30.25
C TYR A 406 10.36 -2.82 28.81
N MET A 407 10.55 -3.72 27.85
CA MET A 407 10.63 -3.34 26.43
C MET A 407 9.27 -2.84 25.89
N GLY A 408 8.16 -3.41 26.37
CA GLY A 408 6.82 -2.89 26.10
C GLY A 408 6.63 -1.45 26.57
N ILE A 409 7.06 -1.16 27.80
CA ILE A 409 6.99 0.18 28.38
C ILE A 409 7.83 1.17 27.55
N LEU A 410 9.02 0.79 27.11
CA LEU A 410 9.84 1.65 26.23
C LEU A 410 9.13 2.00 24.92
N ILE A 411 8.45 1.04 24.28
CA ILE A 411 7.68 1.29 23.06
C ILE A 411 6.50 2.23 23.35
N ILE A 412 5.80 2.03 24.45
CA ILE A 412 4.67 2.88 24.87
C ILE A 412 5.16 4.30 25.17
N LEU A 413 6.28 4.45 25.89
CA LEU A 413 6.86 5.76 26.17
C LEU A 413 7.30 6.47 24.88
N ALA A 414 8.00 5.79 23.98
CA ALA A 414 8.42 6.36 22.70
C ALA A 414 7.23 6.77 21.83
N SER A 415 6.16 5.96 21.78
CA SER A 415 4.94 6.28 21.04
C SER A 415 4.14 7.43 21.67
N VAL A 416 4.05 7.51 23.00
CA VAL A 416 3.43 8.65 23.68
C VAL A 416 4.25 9.93 23.46
N LEU A 417 5.57 9.87 23.57
CA LEU A 417 6.45 11.03 23.32
C LEU A 417 6.32 11.53 21.88
N THR A 418 6.33 10.63 20.90
CA THR A 418 6.13 10.99 19.49
C THR A 418 4.73 11.57 19.25
N PHE A 419 3.68 10.98 19.82
CA PHE A 419 2.33 11.52 19.77
C PHE A 419 2.27 12.95 20.33
N VAL A 420 2.80 13.18 21.53
CA VAL A 420 2.78 14.49 22.19
C VAL A 420 3.60 15.52 21.40
N PHE A 421 4.78 15.13 20.91
CA PHE A 421 5.62 15.99 20.09
C PHE A 421 4.87 16.45 18.83
N PHE A 422 4.29 15.52 18.07
CA PHE A 422 3.58 15.87 16.84
C PHE A 422 2.24 16.57 17.08
N TYR A 423 1.62 16.37 18.24
CA TYR A 423 0.47 17.17 18.68
C TYR A 423 0.86 18.65 18.87
N PHE A 424 1.99 18.92 19.53
CA PHE A 424 2.49 20.29 19.69
C PHE A 424 2.92 20.91 18.36
N VAL A 425 3.57 20.14 17.50
CA VAL A 425 3.89 20.56 16.14
C VAL A 425 2.63 20.96 15.36
N ALA A 426 1.57 20.14 15.40
CA ALA A 426 0.29 20.44 14.77
C ALA A 426 -0.31 21.74 15.32
N LYS A 427 -0.33 21.88 16.65
CA LYS A 427 -0.87 23.05 17.35
C LYS A 427 -0.13 24.33 17.01
N ASN A 428 1.21 24.28 16.96
CA ASN A 428 2.05 25.42 16.62
C ASN A 428 1.92 25.79 15.14
N SER A 429 1.87 24.82 14.24
CA SER A 429 1.69 25.10 12.80
C SER A 429 0.35 25.77 12.52
N LEU A 430 -0.73 25.29 13.14
CA LEU A 430 -2.08 25.85 12.96
C LEU A 430 -2.24 27.28 13.53
N ARG A 431 -1.32 27.72 14.39
CA ARG A 431 -1.27 29.09 14.91
C ARG A 431 -0.51 30.05 13.99
N LYS A 432 0.37 29.55 13.12
CA LYS A 432 1.11 30.41 12.19
C LYS A 432 0.16 31.03 11.17
N ASP A 433 0.43 32.28 10.83
CA ASP A 433 -0.19 32.90 9.67
C ASP A 433 0.55 32.46 8.40
N PHE A 434 -0.25 32.10 7.39
CA PHE A 434 0.17 31.49 6.14
C PHE A 434 0.05 32.51 5.01
#